data_AF-A2HJL7-F1
#
_entry.id   AF-A2HJL7-F1
#
_cell.length_a   1.000
_cell.length_b   1.000
_cell.length_c   1.000
_cell.angle_alpha   90.00
_cell.angle_beta   90.00
_cell.angle_gamma   90.00
#
_symmetry.space_group_name_H-M   'P 1'
#
loop_
_entity.id
_entity.type
_entity.pdbx_description
1 polymer ?
#
loop_
_entity_poly.entity_id
_entity_poly.type
_entity_poly.pdbx_seq_one_letter_code
_entity_poly.pdbx_strand_id
1 'polypeptide(L)'
;MASTPQQRVEQMCALFREQAESIAIEKQTEAAKIADQYYDQQISLTTNNLQTEAERQEKEIEVNRQIQNAKITNSAKLEILKAQKKALNECLEEAKNRLNEFSKGPDYPLVLAKLIAEGVIILKEQRVRLTVRKADVEILHSIIPKALEMGQSVDPNLDC
;
A
#
# COMPACT_ATOMS: atom_id res chain seq x y z
N MET A 1 -103.07 10.76 15.74
CA MET A 1 -102.80 11.63 16.90
C MET A 1 -101.68 12.58 16.51
N ALA A 2 -101.95 13.87 16.36
CA ALA A 2 -100.94 14.84 15.95
C ALA A 2 -99.99 15.12 17.13
N SER A 3 -98.68 15.04 16.89
CA SER A 3 -97.67 15.36 17.92
C SER A 3 -97.85 16.79 18.41
N THR A 4 -97.77 16.99 19.73
CA THR A 4 -97.92 18.33 20.31
C THR A 4 -96.71 19.18 19.93
N PRO A 5 -96.86 20.52 19.82
CA PRO A 5 -95.75 21.41 19.46
C PRO A 5 -94.51 21.23 20.36
N GLN A 6 -94.71 20.91 21.64
CA GLN A 6 -93.65 20.64 22.62
C GLN A 6 -92.86 19.36 22.29
N GLN A 7 -93.54 18.27 21.92
CA GLN A 7 -92.90 17.02 21.51
C GLN A 7 -92.07 17.19 20.24
N ARG A 8 -92.50 18.05 19.31
CA ARG A 8 -91.75 18.34 18.08
C ARG A 8 -90.46 19.12 18.36
N VAL A 9 -90.49 20.07 19.30
CA VAL A 9 -89.30 20.81 19.73
C VAL A 9 -88.30 19.88 20.41
N GLU A 10 -88.77 18.98 21.28
CA GLU A 10 -87.90 18.02 21.96
C GLU A 10 -87.25 17.03 20.98
N GLN A 11 -88.01 16.53 20.00
CA GLN A 11 -87.49 15.71 18.91
C GLN A 11 -86.44 16.46 18.09
N MET A 12 -86.67 17.73 17.72
CA MET A 12 -85.67 18.52 17.01
C MET A 12 -84.41 18.76 17.85
N CYS A 13 -84.55 19.03 19.15
CA CYS A 13 -83.40 19.18 20.06
C CYS A 13 -82.59 17.88 20.19
N ALA A 14 -83.25 16.72 20.22
CA ALA A 14 -82.56 15.43 20.25
C ALA A 14 -81.76 15.17 18.95
N LEU A 15 -82.36 15.45 17.79
CA LEU A 15 -81.68 15.33 16.49
C LEU A 15 -80.45 16.25 16.40
N PHE A 16 -80.54 17.49 16.87
CA PHE A 16 -79.40 18.40 16.86
C PHE A 16 -78.26 17.94 17.80
N ARG A 17 -78.59 17.28 18.92
CA ARG A 17 -77.57 16.70 19.80
C ARG A 17 -76.87 15.52 19.15
N GLU A 18 -77.62 14.59 18.57
CA GLU A 18 -77.07 13.43 17.85
C GLU A 18 -76.21 13.87 16.66
N GLN A 19 -76.67 14.89 15.92
CA GLN A 19 -75.90 15.49 14.83
C GLN A 19 -74.60 16.14 15.32
N ALA A 20 -74.65 16.90 16.42
CA ALA A 20 -73.46 17.50 17.01
C ALA A 20 -72.46 16.44 17.50
N GLU A 21 -72.95 15.36 18.11
CA GLU A 21 -72.13 14.24 18.58
C GLU A 21 -71.48 13.49 17.40
N SER A 22 -72.24 13.21 16.35
CA SER A 22 -71.72 12.57 15.13
C SER A 22 -70.62 13.41 14.46
N ILE A 23 -70.81 14.73 14.35
CA ILE A 23 -69.80 15.65 13.81
C ILE A 23 -68.56 15.69 14.70
N ALA A 24 -68.72 15.67 16.03
CA ALA A 24 -67.60 15.67 16.95
C ALA A 24 -66.77 14.38 16.83
N ILE A 25 -67.42 13.21 16.73
CA ILE A 25 -66.76 11.92 16.51
C ILE A 25 -66.05 11.92 15.16
N GLU A 26 -66.70 12.37 14.09
CA GLU A 26 -66.09 12.44 12.76
C GLU A 26 -64.82 13.29 12.79
N LYS A 27 -64.89 14.49 13.37
CA LYS A 27 -63.72 15.38 13.52
C LYS A 27 -62.60 14.76 14.35
N GLN A 28 -62.94 14.04 15.41
CA GLN A 28 -61.95 13.35 16.23
C GLN A 28 -61.26 12.20 15.47
N THR A 29 -62.03 11.41 14.72
CA THR A 29 -61.48 10.32 13.91
C THR A 29 -60.64 10.84 12.74
N GLU A 30 -61.04 11.95 12.14
CA GLU A 30 -60.28 12.63 11.09
C GLU A 30 -58.95 13.16 11.64
N ALA A 31 -58.98 13.84 12.80
CA ALA A 31 -57.76 14.32 13.46
C ALA A 31 -56.79 13.18 13.81
N ALA A 32 -57.30 12.04 14.31
CA ALA A 32 -56.48 10.87 14.61
C ALA A 32 -55.81 10.31 13.35
N LYS A 33 -56.56 10.12 12.25
CA LYS A 33 -56.01 9.64 10.97
C LYS A 33 -54.92 10.55 10.42
N ILE A 34 -55.12 11.87 10.51
CA ILE A 34 -54.15 12.85 10.07
C ILE A 34 -52.87 12.76 10.91
N ALA A 35 -53.00 12.64 12.23
CA ALA A 35 -51.85 12.47 13.12
C ALA A 35 -51.05 11.20 12.76
N ASP A 36 -51.73 10.06 12.59
CA ASP A 36 -51.09 8.79 12.22
C ASP A 36 -50.34 8.91 10.88
N GLN A 37 -50.94 9.53 9.86
CA GLN A 37 -50.28 9.77 8.58
C GLN A 37 -49.02 10.62 8.71
N TYR A 38 -49.05 11.67 9.52
CA TYR A 38 -47.86 12.50 9.74
C TYR A 38 -46.76 11.73 10.48
N TYR A 39 -47.12 10.93 11.48
CA TYR A 39 -46.15 10.09 12.18
C TYR A 39 -45.52 9.07 11.24
N ASP A 40 -46.31 8.39 10.42
CA ASP A 40 -45.81 7.41 9.44
C ASP A 40 -44.85 8.05 8.43
N GLN A 41 -45.19 9.24 7.92
CA GLN A 41 -44.30 9.99 7.03
C GLN A 41 -43.00 10.37 7.73
N GLN A 42 -43.06 10.86 8.97
CA GLN A 42 -41.90 11.27 9.74
C GLN A 42 -40.97 10.09 10.05
N ILE A 43 -41.56 8.95 10.43
CA ILE A 43 -40.83 7.70 10.67
C ILE A 43 -40.16 7.25 9.36
N SER A 44 -40.90 7.19 8.26
CA SER A 44 -40.38 6.77 6.96
C SER A 44 -39.20 7.65 6.51
N LEU A 45 -39.31 8.97 6.63
CA LEU A 45 -38.23 9.91 6.32
C LEU A 45 -37.00 9.65 7.19
N THR A 46 -37.20 9.48 8.49
CA THR A 46 -36.11 9.24 9.44
C THR A 46 -35.42 7.90 9.16
N THR A 47 -36.19 6.84 8.90
CA THR A 47 -35.64 5.52 8.57
C THR A 47 -34.86 5.53 7.27
N ASN A 48 -35.34 6.26 6.25
CA ASN A 48 -34.63 6.40 4.97
C ASN A 48 -33.29 7.14 5.14
N ASN A 49 -33.27 8.21 5.96
CA ASN A 49 -32.04 8.93 6.26
C ASN A 49 -31.04 8.04 7.01
N LEU A 50 -31.51 7.33 8.05
CA LEU A 50 -30.68 6.40 8.81
C LEU A 50 -30.11 5.27 7.94
N GLN A 51 -30.92 4.72 7.03
CA GLN A 51 -30.46 3.70 6.09
C GLN A 51 -29.36 4.25 5.17
N THR A 52 -29.56 5.46 4.62
CA THR A 52 -28.57 6.10 3.75
C THR A 52 -27.24 6.35 4.45
N GLU A 53 -27.29 6.79 5.71
CA GLU A 53 -26.10 6.99 6.54
C GLU A 53 -25.40 5.67 6.87
N ALA A 54 -26.16 4.62 7.21
CA ALA A 54 -25.61 3.29 7.46
C ALA A 54 -24.93 2.71 6.21
N GLU A 55 -25.55 2.81 5.03
CA GLU A 55 -24.96 2.38 3.77
C GLU A 55 -23.66 3.12 3.43
N ARG A 56 -23.61 4.43 3.74
CA ARG A 56 -22.39 5.22 3.57
C ARG A 56 -21.29 4.73 4.51
N GLN A 57 -21.59 4.53 5.79
CA GLN A 57 -20.62 4.05 6.77
C GLN A 57 -20.10 2.65 6.41
N GLU A 58 -20.96 1.75 5.94
CA GLU A 58 -20.56 0.42 5.51
C GLU A 58 -19.60 0.46 4.33
N LYS A 59 -19.88 1.31 3.32
CA LYS A 59 -18.97 1.54 2.19
C LYS A 59 -17.62 2.09 2.64
N GLU A 60 -17.61 3.05 3.55
CA GLU A 60 -16.36 3.61 4.10
C GLU A 60 -15.55 2.54 4.87
N ILE A 61 -16.20 1.69 5.65
CA ILE A 61 -15.57 0.57 6.36
C ILE A 61 -14.97 -0.44 5.37
N GLU A 62 -15.72 -0.81 4.33
CA GLU A 62 -15.25 -1.79 3.34
C GLU A 62 -14.02 -1.27 2.58
N VAL A 63 -14.05 -0.01 2.14
CA VAL A 63 -12.89 0.63 1.48
C VAL A 63 -11.69 0.67 2.43
N ASN A 64 -11.89 1.07 3.69
CA ASN A 64 -10.82 1.10 4.68
C ASN A 64 -10.25 -0.30 4.94
N ARG A 65 -11.09 -1.34 4.99
CA ARG A 65 -10.66 -2.74 5.13
C ARG A 65 -9.79 -3.16 3.95
N GLN A 66 -10.18 -2.80 2.72
CA GLN A 66 -9.38 -3.09 1.53
C GLN A 66 -8.02 -2.38 1.55
N ILE A 67 -7.99 -1.10 1.95
CA ILE A 67 -6.74 -0.35 2.10
C ILE A 67 -5.84 -0.98 3.15
N GLN A 68 -6.39 -1.38 4.30
CA GLN A 68 -5.63 -2.04 5.36
C GLN A 68 -5.04 -3.37 4.89
N ASN A 69 -5.84 -4.20 4.21
CA ASN A 69 -5.37 -5.47 3.64
C ASN A 69 -4.24 -5.25 2.62
N ALA A 70 -4.40 -4.25 1.74
CA ALA A 70 -3.36 -3.89 0.77
C ALA A 70 -2.07 -3.40 1.47
N LYS A 71 -2.21 -2.61 2.54
CA LYS A 71 -1.08 -2.11 3.34
C LYS A 71 -0.31 -3.25 4.00
N ILE A 72 -1.00 -4.20 4.64
CA ILE A 72 -0.38 -5.37 5.28
C ILE A 72 0.35 -6.23 4.24
N THR A 73 -0.28 -6.46 3.09
CA THR A 73 0.33 -7.25 2.01
C THR A 73 1.59 -6.56 1.46
N ASN A 74 1.53 -5.25 1.29
CA ASN A 74 2.68 -4.48 0.78
C ASN A 74 3.82 -4.42 1.81
N SER A 75 3.51 -4.23 3.11
CA SER A 75 4.55 -4.24 4.14
C SER A 75 5.26 -5.60 4.21
N ALA A 76 4.51 -6.71 4.14
CA ALA A 76 5.09 -8.04 4.13
C ALA A 76 6.01 -8.25 2.91
N LYS A 77 5.61 -7.80 1.71
CA LYS A 77 6.45 -7.84 0.50
C LYS A 77 7.74 -7.04 0.67
N LEU A 78 7.65 -5.83 1.24
CA LEU A 78 8.81 -4.98 1.49
C LEU A 78 9.78 -5.62 2.49
N GLU A 79 9.27 -6.28 3.53
CA GLU A 79 10.10 -7.01 4.49
C GLU A 79 10.86 -8.17 3.84
N ILE A 80 10.21 -8.94 2.97
CA ILE A 80 10.85 -10.01 2.21
C ILE A 80 11.97 -9.43 1.32
N LEU A 81 11.69 -8.38 0.55
CA LEU A 81 12.69 -7.74 -0.31
C LEU A 81 13.86 -7.18 0.50
N LYS A 82 13.59 -6.62 1.68
CA LYS A 82 14.63 -6.13 2.59
C LYS A 82 15.50 -7.26 3.12
N ALA A 83 14.90 -8.39 3.50
CA ALA A 83 15.63 -9.57 3.95
C ALA A 83 16.50 -10.16 2.83
N GLN A 84 15.97 -10.27 1.61
CA GLN A 84 16.73 -10.73 0.45
C GLN A 84 17.92 -9.83 0.14
N LYS A 85 17.71 -8.51 0.12
CA LYS A 85 18.79 -7.53 -0.10
C LYS A 85 19.84 -7.60 1.01
N LYS A 86 19.42 -7.79 2.26
CA LYS A 86 20.33 -7.95 3.39
C LYS A 86 21.20 -9.20 3.22
N ALA A 87 20.61 -10.35 2.91
CA ALA A 87 21.35 -11.59 2.68
C ALA A 87 22.34 -11.48 1.52
N LEU A 88 21.94 -10.83 0.42
CA LEU A 88 22.84 -10.57 -0.71
C LEU A 88 24.02 -9.66 -0.31
N ASN A 89 23.74 -8.59 0.42
CA ASN A 89 24.79 -7.69 0.90
C ASN A 89 25.75 -8.39 1.87
N GLU A 90 25.24 -9.24 2.76
CA GLU A 90 26.07 -10.04 3.68
C GLU A 90 26.99 -10.99 2.91
N CYS A 91 26.46 -11.69 1.90
CA CYS A 91 27.25 -12.57 1.04
C CYS A 91 28.33 -11.81 0.26
N LEU A 92 27.99 -10.63 -0.29
CA LEU A 92 28.96 -9.78 -0.98
C LEU A 92 30.05 -9.26 -0.02
N GLU A 93 29.68 -8.89 1.20
CA GLU A 93 30.64 -8.39 2.18
C GLU A 93 31.55 -9.51 2.68
N GLU A 94 31.03 -10.72 2.86
CA GLU A 94 31.84 -11.91 3.14
C GLU A 94 32.81 -12.22 1.99
N ALA A 95 32.35 -12.15 0.74
CA ALA A 95 33.20 -12.35 -0.43
C ALA A 95 34.33 -11.29 -0.50
N LYS A 96 34.03 -10.03 -0.21
CA LYS A 96 35.06 -8.97 -0.10
C LYS A 96 36.04 -9.22 1.03
N ASN A 97 35.57 -9.68 2.19
CA ASN A 97 36.44 -10.02 3.31
C ASN A 97 37.37 -11.18 2.96
N ARG A 98 36.86 -12.23 2.33
CA ARG A 98 37.67 -13.34 1.79
C ARG A 98 38.68 -12.85 0.75
N LEU A 99 38.32 -11.90 -0.10
CA LEU A 99 39.25 -11.30 -1.07
C LEU A 99 40.35 -10.48 -0.38
N ASN A 100 40.00 -9.73 0.68
CA ASN A 100 40.98 -9.01 1.49
C ASN A 100 41.94 -9.95 2.24
N GLU A 101 41.47 -11.11 2.67
CA GLU A 101 42.32 -12.17 3.25
C GLU A 101 43.22 -12.80 2.18
N PHE A 102 42.67 -13.09 1.00
CA PHE A 102 43.42 -13.61 -0.15
C PHE A 102 44.56 -12.66 -0.56
N SER A 103 44.36 -11.35 -0.46
CA SER A 103 45.39 -10.34 -0.73
C SER A 103 46.63 -10.46 0.16
N LYS A 104 46.55 -11.18 1.29
CA LYS A 104 47.69 -11.45 2.20
C LYS A 104 48.35 -12.80 1.94
N GLY A 105 47.79 -13.61 1.05
CA GLY A 105 48.27 -14.96 0.75
C GLY A 105 49.47 -14.98 -0.21
N PRO A 106 50.19 -16.10 -0.28
CA PRO A 106 51.35 -16.28 -1.16
C PRO A 106 51.00 -16.29 -2.65
N ASP A 107 49.72 -16.54 -3.00
CA ASP A 107 49.24 -16.59 -4.38
C ASP A 107 48.86 -15.21 -4.95
N TYR A 108 48.76 -14.19 -4.09
CA TYR A 108 48.40 -12.83 -4.48
C TYR A 108 49.32 -12.23 -5.58
N PRO A 109 50.66 -12.37 -5.51
CA PRO A 109 51.58 -11.95 -6.57
C PRO A 109 51.25 -12.52 -7.95
N LEU A 110 50.86 -13.80 -8.01
CA LEU A 110 50.56 -14.48 -9.28
C LEU A 110 49.27 -13.95 -9.89
N VAL A 111 48.24 -13.71 -9.07
CA VAL A 111 46.97 -13.14 -9.52
C VAL A 111 47.16 -11.70 -9.98
N LEU A 112 47.95 -10.91 -9.24
CA LEU A 112 48.26 -9.53 -9.61
C LEU A 112 49.00 -9.47 -10.96
N ALA A 113 49.93 -10.39 -11.22
CA ALA A 113 50.63 -10.50 -12.50
C ALA A 113 49.65 -10.74 -13.67
N LYS A 114 48.67 -11.63 -13.48
CA LYS A 114 47.65 -11.94 -14.50
C LYS A 114 46.71 -10.76 -14.76
N LEU A 115 46.27 -10.05 -13.71
CA LEU A 115 45.43 -8.86 -13.85
C LEU A 115 46.15 -7.73 -14.60
N ILE A 116 47.45 -7.55 -14.36
CA ILE A 116 48.27 -6.59 -15.09
C ILE A 116 48.40 -7.01 -16.55
N ALA A 117 48.72 -8.29 -16.82
CA ALA A 117 48.82 -8.80 -18.18
C ALA A 117 47.51 -8.59 -18.96
N GLU A 118 46.35 -8.89 -18.35
CA GLU A 118 45.03 -8.64 -18.95
C GLU A 118 44.83 -7.16 -19.27
N GLY A 119 45.17 -6.25 -18.35
CA GLY A 119 45.08 -4.81 -18.58
C GLY A 119 45.97 -4.32 -19.73
N VAL A 120 47.21 -4.82 -19.83
CA VAL A 120 48.14 -4.44 -20.90
C VAL A 120 47.67 -4.98 -22.25
N ILE A 121 47.16 -6.21 -22.31
CA ILE A 121 46.57 -6.81 -23.52
C ILE A 121 45.36 -6.00 -24.02
N ILE A 122 44.53 -5.49 -23.10
CA ILE A 122 43.36 -4.68 -23.47
C ILE A 122 43.78 -3.28 -23.96
N LEU A 123 44.77 -2.66 -23.32
CA LEU A 123 45.22 -1.30 -23.65
C LEU A 123 46.04 -1.23 -24.95
N LYS A 124 46.94 -2.19 -25.19
CA LYS A 124 47.83 -2.24 -26.38
C LYS A 124 48.63 -0.95 -26.62
N GLU A 125 49.10 -0.32 -25.56
CA GLU A 125 49.91 0.91 -25.62
C GLU A 125 51.37 0.65 -25.21
N GLN A 126 52.32 1.37 -25.82
CA GLN A 126 53.75 1.27 -25.48
C GLN A 126 54.09 1.78 -24.07
N ARG A 127 53.26 2.64 -23.47
CA ARG A 127 53.53 3.24 -22.16
C ARG A 127 52.29 3.22 -21.29
N VAL A 128 52.26 2.27 -20.35
CA VAL A 128 51.16 2.13 -19.38
C VAL A 128 51.58 2.70 -18.02
N ARG A 129 50.71 3.50 -17.40
CA ARG A 129 50.88 3.93 -16.00
C ARG A 129 49.96 3.12 -15.10
N LEU A 130 50.55 2.38 -14.14
CA LEU A 130 49.81 1.60 -13.16
C LEU A 130 49.60 2.40 -11.87
N THR A 131 48.36 2.46 -11.39
CA THR A 131 48.03 3.04 -10.07
C THR A 131 47.73 1.92 -9.09
N VAL A 132 48.50 1.86 -8.01
CA VAL A 132 48.49 0.74 -7.07
C VAL A 132 48.50 1.22 -5.62
N ARG A 133 48.21 0.33 -4.68
CA ARG A 133 48.27 0.63 -3.25
C ARG A 133 49.73 0.79 -2.81
N LYS A 134 49.97 1.65 -1.82
CA LYS A 134 51.31 1.86 -1.24
C LYS A 134 51.98 0.56 -0.76
N ALA A 135 51.19 -0.38 -0.23
CA ALA A 135 51.70 -1.66 0.27
C ALA A 135 52.16 -2.62 -0.84
N ASP A 136 51.63 -2.48 -2.06
CA ASP A 136 51.87 -3.42 -3.16
C ASP A 136 53.03 -2.98 -4.06
N VAL A 137 53.58 -1.79 -3.83
CA VAL A 137 54.64 -1.18 -4.65
C VAL A 137 55.88 -2.08 -4.71
N GLU A 138 56.33 -2.62 -3.59
CA GLU A 138 57.50 -3.50 -3.55
C GLU A 138 57.26 -4.81 -4.32
N ILE A 139 56.06 -5.37 -4.17
CA ILE A 139 55.66 -6.62 -4.81
C ILE A 139 55.61 -6.44 -6.34
N LEU A 140 55.10 -5.29 -6.81
CA LEU A 140 55.02 -4.95 -8.24
C LEU A 140 56.36 -4.92 -8.95
N HIS A 141 57.41 -4.37 -8.33
CA HIS A 141 58.74 -4.31 -8.95
C HIS A 141 59.25 -5.70 -9.34
N SER A 142 58.90 -6.73 -8.56
CA SER A 142 59.26 -8.12 -8.85
C SER A 142 58.33 -8.82 -9.85
N ILE A 143 57.09 -8.35 -9.99
CA ILE A 143 56.04 -9.00 -10.81
C ILE A 143 55.98 -8.45 -12.23
N ILE A 144 56.29 -7.17 -12.45
CA ILE A 144 56.25 -6.51 -13.76
C ILE A 144 56.91 -7.34 -14.89
N PRO A 145 58.16 -7.86 -14.75
CA PRO A 145 58.76 -8.64 -15.82
C PRO A 145 57.96 -9.92 -16.14
N LYS A 146 57.46 -10.60 -15.10
CA LYS A 146 56.67 -11.83 -15.24
C LYS A 146 55.29 -11.56 -15.87
N ALA A 147 54.70 -10.40 -15.61
CA ALA A 147 53.44 -9.97 -16.22
C ALA A 147 53.61 -9.64 -17.71
N LEU A 148 54.71 -9.00 -18.10
CA LEU A 148 55.05 -8.71 -19.49
C LEU A 148 55.30 -9.98 -20.30
N GLU A 149 56.06 -10.94 -19.75
CA GLU A 149 56.26 -12.25 -20.37
C GLU A 149 54.92 -12.97 -20.61
N MET A 150 53.99 -12.92 -19.64
CA MET A 150 52.66 -13.51 -19.81
C MET A 150 51.85 -12.77 -20.89
N GLY A 151 51.91 -11.45 -20.95
CA GLY A 151 51.23 -10.65 -21.97
C GLY A 151 51.73 -10.95 -23.39
N GLN A 152 53.05 -10.99 -23.57
CA GLN A 152 53.71 -11.29 -24.86
C GLN A 152 53.46 -12.74 -25.32
N SER A 153 53.28 -13.67 -24.37
CA SER A 153 52.95 -15.06 -24.71
C SER A 153 51.55 -15.24 -25.31
N VAL A 154 50.64 -14.32 -24.98
CA VAL A 154 49.23 -14.37 -25.42
C VAL A 154 49.02 -13.54 -26.68
N ASP A 155 49.66 -12.37 -26.78
CA ASP A 155 49.64 -11.52 -27.98
C ASP A 155 51.09 -11.24 -28.45
N PRO A 156 51.61 -11.98 -29.46
CA PRO A 156 53.00 -11.84 -29.91
C PRO A 156 53.31 -10.54 -30.69
N ASN A 157 52.30 -9.71 -30.97
CA ASN A 157 52.45 -8.37 -31.59
C ASN A 157 52.41 -7.22 -30.56
N LEU A 158 52.52 -7.54 -29.27
CA LEU A 158 52.54 -6.55 -28.20
C LEU A 158 53.96 -5.95 -28.09
N ASP A 159 54.21 -4.87 -28.82
CA ASP A 159 55.45 -4.08 -28.74
C ASP A 159 55.45 -3.27 -27.42
N CYS A 160 55.75 -3.92 -26.30
CA CYS A 160 55.92 -3.31 -24.97
C CYS A 160 57.32 -3.53 -24.42
#